data_AF-A2E1U3-F1
#
_entry.id   AF-A2E1U3-F1
#
_cell.length_a   1.000
_cell.length_b   1.000
_cell.length_c   1.000
_cell.angle_alpha   90.00
_cell.angle_beta   90.00
_cell.angle_gamma   90.00
#
_symmetry.space_group_name_H-M   'P 1'
#
loop_
_entity.id
_entity.type
_entity.pdbx_description
1 polymer ?
#
loop_
_entity_poly.entity_id
_entity_poly.type
_entity_poly.pdbx_seq_one_letter_code
_entity_poly.pdbx_strand_id
1 'polypeptide(L)' 'MALEVIDKTINIRKRDNNRKIPLHYAVDDREMLEALVYDYNTRTQYYQLEDALECKASADSCIQHFISDWEYGSWEPGDD' A
#
# COMPACT_ATOMS: atom_id res chain seq x y z
N MET A 1 -7.46 -22.09 -17.83
CA MET A 1 -8.32 -21.51 -16.78
C MET A 1 -7.53 -20.42 -16.07
N ALA A 2 -7.48 -19.22 -16.63
CA ALA A 2 -6.65 -18.11 -16.14
C ALA A 2 -7.47 -16.85 -15.77
N LEU A 3 -8.80 -16.94 -15.82
CA LEU A 3 -9.69 -15.80 -15.65
C LEU A 3 -10.21 -15.64 -14.21
N GLU A 4 -10.13 -16.67 -13.37
CA GLU A 4 -10.71 -16.63 -12.01
C GLU A 4 -9.82 -15.96 -10.95
N VAL A 5 -8.53 -15.78 -11.21
CA VAL A 5 -7.61 -15.15 -10.25
C VAL A 5 -7.66 -13.62 -10.34
N ILE A 6 -8.18 -13.05 -11.43
CA ILE A 6 -8.23 -11.61 -11.64
C ILE A 6 -9.41 -10.99 -10.87
N ASP A 7 -10.53 -11.71 -10.68
CA ASP A 7 -11.76 -11.13 -10.12
C ASP A 7 -11.68 -10.81 -8.61
N LYS A 8 -10.85 -11.54 -7.85
CA LYS A 8 -10.69 -11.28 -6.40
C LYS A 8 -9.74 -10.13 -6.07
N THR A 9 -8.85 -9.75 -6.98
CA THR A 9 -7.84 -8.69 -6.79
C THR A 9 -8.28 -7.32 -7.33
N ILE A 10 -9.45 -7.23 -7.99
CA ILE A 10 -9.81 -6.11 -8.87
C ILE A 10 -10.16 -4.77 -8.18
N ASN A 11 -10.42 -4.71 -6.87
CA ASN A 11 -10.96 -3.48 -6.27
C ASN A 11 -10.09 -2.77 -5.22
N ILE A 12 -8.93 -3.30 -4.82
CA ILE A 12 -8.08 -2.63 -3.83
C ILE A 12 -7.48 -1.32 -4.36
N ARG A 13 -7.18 -1.23 -5.65
CA ARG A 13 -6.74 0.00 -6.32
C ARG A 13 -7.91 0.82 -6.87
N LYS A 14 -9.16 0.46 -6.56
CA LYS A 14 -10.31 1.25 -6.98
C LYS A 14 -10.23 2.63 -6.33
N ARG A 15 -10.21 3.65 -7.17
CA ARG A 15 -10.25 5.04 -6.72
C ARG A 15 -11.68 5.42 -6.31
N ASP A 16 -11.80 6.15 -5.22
CA ASP A 16 -13.07 6.73 -4.78
C ASP A 16 -13.47 7.94 -5.65
N ASN A 17 -14.57 8.61 -5.30
CA ASN A 17 -15.03 9.81 -6.01
C ASN A 17 -14.03 10.99 -5.93
N ASN A 18 -13.10 10.96 -4.97
CA ASN A 18 -12.02 11.94 -4.81
C ASN A 18 -10.71 11.50 -5.50
N ARG A 19 -10.74 10.43 -6.29
CA ARG A 19 -9.59 9.81 -6.95
C ARG A 19 -8.55 9.20 -6.00
N LYS A 20 -8.91 8.97 -4.74
CA LYS A 20 -8.07 8.39 -3.69
C LYS A 20 -8.23 6.86 -3.66
N ILE A 21 -7.12 6.16 -3.49
CA ILE A 21 -7.11 4.72 -3.16
C ILE A 21 -7.11 4.53 -1.64
N PRO A 22 -7.44 3.35 -1.10
CA PRO A 22 -7.44 3.09 0.34
C PRO A 22 -6.16 3.53 1.07
N LEU A 23 -4.98 3.41 0.46
CA LEU A 23 -3.72 3.93 1.05
C LEU A 23 -3.77 5.42 1.42
N HIS A 24 -4.50 6.26 0.66
CA HIS A 24 -4.61 7.70 0.95
C HIS A 24 -5.32 8.01 2.28
N TYR A 25 -6.00 7.03 2.86
CA TYR A 25 -6.68 7.17 4.15
C TYR A 25 -5.87 6.63 5.32
N ALA A 26 -4.75 5.95 5.06
CA ALA A 26 -3.83 5.45 6.07
C ALA A 26 -2.54 6.31 6.15
N VAL A 27 -2.59 7.52 5.60
CA VAL A 27 -1.41 8.41 5.48
C VAL A 27 -0.98 9.07 6.80
N ASP A 28 -1.72 8.81 7.87
CA ASP A 28 -1.47 9.19 9.25
C ASP A 28 -1.28 7.99 10.20
N ASP A 29 -1.41 6.75 9.68
CA ASP A 29 -1.32 5.52 10.47
C ASP A 29 -0.40 4.50 9.78
N ARG A 30 0.80 4.32 10.35
CA ARG A 30 1.83 3.43 9.79
C ARG A 30 1.40 1.98 9.82
N GLU A 31 0.83 1.51 10.92
CA GLU A 31 0.44 0.10 11.06
C GLU A 31 -0.67 -0.24 10.08
N MET A 32 -1.64 0.66 9.93
CA MET A 32 -2.70 0.53 8.94
C MET A 32 -2.15 0.56 7.51
N LEU A 33 -1.21 1.46 7.21
CA LEU A 33 -0.60 1.55 5.88
C LEU A 33 0.19 0.30 5.54
N GLU A 34 0.98 -0.21 6.48
CA GLU A 34 1.74 -1.45 6.32
C GLU A 34 0.82 -2.66 6.14
N ALA A 35 -0.23 -2.80 6.95
CA ALA A 35 -1.22 -3.86 6.84
C ALA A 35 -2.02 -3.80 5.52
N LEU A 36 -2.24 -2.60 4.98
CA LEU A 36 -2.81 -2.44 3.64
C LEU A 36 -1.83 -2.86 2.56
N VAL A 37 -0.55 -2.49 2.68
CA VAL A 37 0.50 -2.82 1.71
C VAL A 37 0.73 -4.34 1.64
N TYR A 38 0.86 -4.99 2.79
CA TYR A 38 1.18 -6.40 2.91
C TYR A 38 0.38 -7.08 4.01
N ASP A 39 -0.35 -8.14 3.66
CA ASP A 39 -1.01 -8.99 4.65
C ASP A 39 -0.11 -10.16 5.02
N TYR A 40 0.43 -10.11 6.23
CA TYR A 40 1.27 -11.15 6.81
C TYR A 40 0.54 -12.49 6.99
N ASN A 41 -0.79 -12.50 7.14
CA ASN A 41 -1.55 -13.74 7.30
C ASN A 41 -1.62 -14.52 5.98
N THR A 42 -1.84 -13.82 4.88
CA THR A 42 -1.98 -14.42 3.55
C THR A 42 -0.69 -14.35 2.73
N ARG A 43 0.37 -13.70 3.26
CA ARG A 43 1.63 -13.39 2.56
C ARG A 43 1.40 -12.73 1.20
N THR A 44 0.37 -11.89 1.12
CA THR A 44 -0.04 -11.25 -0.13
C THR A 44 0.26 -9.77 -0.05
N GLN A 45 1.03 -9.29 -1.03
CA GLN A 45 1.25 -7.87 -1.24
C GLN A 45 0.10 -7.31 -2.09
N TYR A 46 -0.58 -6.29 -1.58
CA TYR A 46 -1.72 -5.66 -2.24
C TYR A 46 -1.33 -4.36 -2.97
N TYR A 47 -0.40 -3.59 -2.40
CA TYR A 47 0.06 -2.34 -3.00
C TYR A 47 1.55 -2.35 -3.23
N GLN A 48 1.96 -1.63 -4.27
CA GLN A 48 3.35 -1.50 -4.68
C GLN A 48 3.91 -0.15 -4.25
N LEU A 49 5.23 0.01 -4.34
CA LEU A 49 5.91 1.24 -3.99
C LEU A 49 5.33 2.43 -4.76
N GLU A 50 4.92 2.25 -6.02
CA GLU A 50 4.33 3.34 -6.82
C GLU A 50 3.01 3.85 -6.24
N ASP A 51 2.18 2.96 -5.68
CA ASP A 51 0.92 3.33 -5.03
C ASP A 51 1.20 4.13 -3.73
N ALA A 52 2.22 3.72 -2.98
CA ALA A 52 2.64 4.40 -1.76
C ALA A 52 3.23 5.78 -2.06
N LEU A 53 4.07 5.90 -3.10
CA LEU A 53 4.62 7.18 -3.56
C LEU A 53 3.53 8.18 -3.98
N GLU A 54 2.43 7.71 -4.58
CA GLU A 54 1.28 8.58 -4.90
C GLU A 54 0.70 9.23 -3.61
N CYS A 55 0.70 8.49 -2.50
CA CYS A 55 0.15 8.95 -1.22
C CYS A 55 1.16 9.75 -0.38
N LYS A 56 2.47 9.57 -0.60
CA LYS A 56 3.59 10.17 0.15
C LYS A 56 3.45 11.69 0.30
N ALA A 57 3.05 12.37 -0.76
CA ALA A 57 2.91 13.84 -0.76
C ALA A 57 1.83 14.36 0.21
N SER A 58 0.84 13.52 0.55
CA SER A 58 -0.25 13.85 1.48
C SER A 58 -0.08 13.25 2.88
N ALA A 59 1.03 12.55 3.11
CA ALA A 59 1.24 11.78 4.33
C ALA A 59 2.04 12.53 5.39
N ASP A 60 1.90 12.10 6.65
CA ASP A 60 2.70 12.62 7.74
C ASP A 60 4.18 12.23 7.57
N SER A 61 5.06 12.98 8.24
CA SER A 61 6.50 12.72 8.33
C SER A 61 6.84 11.25 8.61
N CYS A 62 6.14 10.58 9.51
CA CYS A 62 6.38 9.16 9.81
C CYS A 62 6.16 8.25 8.59
N ILE A 63 5.06 8.46 7.87
CA ILE A 63 4.75 7.69 6.65
C ILE A 63 5.69 8.06 5.51
N GLN A 64 6.06 9.33 5.39
CA GLN A 64 7.05 9.75 4.39
C GLN A 64 8.39 9.06 4.60
N HIS A 65 8.84 8.96 5.85
CA HIS A 65 10.04 8.20 6.23
C HIS A 65 9.90 6.72 5.89
N PHE A 66 8.79 6.09 6.28
CA PHE A 66 8.51 4.69 5.95
C PHE A 66 8.54 4.41 4.44
N ILE A 67 7.87 5.24 3.63
CA ILE A 67 7.88 5.10 2.17
C ILE A 67 9.29 5.35 1.60
N SER A 68 10.06 6.25 2.21
CA SER A 68 11.47 6.45 1.83
C SER A 68 12.35 5.26 2.18
N ASP A 69 12.16 4.62 3.33
CA ASP A 69 12.89 3.39 3.67
C ASP A 69 12.57 2.28 2.66
N TRP A 70 11.31 2.18 2.22
CA TRP A 70 10.90 1.30 1.13
C TRP A 70 11.57 1.68 -0.21
N GLU A 71 11.58 2.96 -0.57
CA GLU A 71 12.20 3.48 -1.80
C GLU A 71 13.71 3.21 -1.87
N TYR A 72 14.41 3.28 -0.73
CA TYR A 72 15.84 3.04 -0.62
C TYR A 72 16.22 1.57 -0.35
N GLY A 73 15.23 0.66 -0.26
CA GLY A 73 15.45 -0.75 0.04
C GLY A 73 15.96 -1.01 1.46
N SER A 74 15.72 -0.07 2.38
CA SER A 74 15.94 -0.26 3.82
C SER A 74 14.79 -1.01 4.50
N TRP A 75 13.66 -1.15 3.80
CA TRP A 75 12.51 -1.97 4.18
C TRP A 75 11.85 -2.54 2.91
N GLU A 76 11.37 -3.78 2.96
CA GLU A 76 10.55 -4.38 1.90
C GLU A 76 9.25 -4.97 2.48
N PRO A 77 8.12 -4.96 1.75
CA PRO A 77 6.89 -5.58 2.20
C PRO A 77 7.08 -7.06 2.56
N GLY A 78 6.92 -7.38 3.84
CA GLY A 78 7.15 -8.72 4.37
C GLY A 78 8.52 -8.94 5.00
N ASP A 79 9.36 -7.91 5.12
CA ASP A 79 10.48 -7.89 6.08
C ASP A 79 9.91 -7.88 7.51
N ASP A 80 10.38 -8.83 8.32
CA ASP A 80 10.02 -9.06 9.74
C ASP A 80 11.08 -8.46 10.68
#